data_AF-A0A933LJS0-F1
#
_entry.id   AF-A0A933LJS0-F1
#
_cell.length_a   1.000
_cell.length_b   1.000
_cell.length_c   1.000
_cell.angle_alpha   90.00
_cell.angle_beta   90.00
_cell.angle_gamma   90.00
#
_symmetry.space_group_name_H-M   'P 1'
#
loop_
_entity.id
_entity.type
_entity.pdbx_description
1 polymer ?
#
loop_
_entity_poly.entity_id
_entity_poly.type
_entity_poly.pdbx_seq_one_letter_code
_entity_poly.pdbx_strand_id
1 'polypeptide(L)'
;MPVTFDLPADLETHLRQQYPDLDRDAKEAFTVEAYRAGRLSIGQVSDVLGISVYEAEGFLKNRGAVREVCGAEIQEDLASLRDLLSR
;
A
#
# COMPACT_ATOMS: atom_id res chain seq x y z
N MET A 1 4.35 -14.30 11.92
CA MET A 1 5.78 -14.23 12.25
C MET A 1 6.16 -12.76 12.38
N PRO A 2 6.86 -12.34 13.44
CA PRO A 2 7.27 -10.94 13.60
C PRO A 2 8.42 -10.59 12.65
N VAL A 3 8.42 -9.37 12.14
CA VAL A 3 9.57 -8.74 11.46
C VAL A 3 10.09 -7.66 12.41
N THR A 4 11.34 -7.76 12.83
CA THR A 4 11.96 -6.85 13.81
C THR A 4 13.22 -6.23 13.25
N PHE A 5 13.49 -5.00 13.66
CA PHE A 5 14.73 -4.27 13.37
C PHE A 5 15.07 -3.41 14.57
N ASP A 6 16.34 -3.11 14.75
CA ASP A 6 16.80 -2.33 15.90
C ASP A 6 16.82 -0.84 15.57
N LEU A 7 16.40 -0.03 16.54
CA LEU A 7 16.53 1.42 16.52
C LEU A 7 17.42 1.87 17.69
N PRO A 8 18.10 3.03 17.58
CA PRO A 8 18.72 3.65 18.74
C PRO A 8 17.69 3.86 19.86
N ALA A 9 18.05 3.52 21.10
CA ALA A 9 17.10 3.51 22.23
C ALA A 9 16.42 4.87 22.46
N ASP A 10 17.15 5.97 22.30
CA ASP A 10 16.60 7.33 22.44
C ASP A 10 15.55 7.62 21.37
N LEU A 11 15.77 7.14 20.14
CA LEU A 11 14.85 7.33 19.02
C LEU A 11 13.61 6.46 19.19
N GLU A 12 13.76 5.20 19.61
CA GLU A 12 12.62 4.33 19.91
C GLU A 12 11.72 4.95 20.97
N THR A 13 12.32 5.41 22.08
CA THR A 13 11.58 6.04 23.19
C THR A 13 10.80 7.26 22.72
N HIS A 14 11.46 8.12 21.93
CA HIS A 14 10.82 9.30 21.37
C HIS A 14 9.67 8.95 20.41
N LEU A 15 9.85 7.95 19.54
CA LEU A 15 8.80 7.51 18.61
C LEU A 15 7.60 6.90 19.34
N ARG A 16 7.81 6.07 20.36
CA ARG A 16 6.71 5.49 21.14
C ARG A 16 5.91 6.53 21.92
N GLN A 17 6.51 7.66 22.28
CA GLN A 17 5.77 8.78 22.91
C GLN A 17 4.87 9.51 21.91
N GLN A 18 5.26 9.57 20.64
CA GLN A 18 4.49 10.25 19.59
C GLN A 18 3.46 9.34 18.92
N TYR A 19 3.76 8.04 18.84
CA TYR A 19 2.96 7.01 18.21
C TYR A 19 2.62 5.91 19.23
N PRO A 20 1.49 6.02 19.95
CA PRO A 20 1.08 5.05 20.96
C PRO A 20 0.97 3.62 20.40
N ASP A 21 0.56 3.51 19.13
CA ASP A 21 0.41 2.25 18.39
C ASP A 21 1.50 2.09 17.31
N LEU A 22 2.74 2.47 17.62
CA LEU A 22 3.87 2.50 16.67
C LEU A 22 3.98 1.25 15.79
N ASP A 23 3.83 0.05 16.38
CA ASP A 23 3.96 -1.21 15.65
C ASP A 23 2.86 -1.34 14.57
N ARG A 24 1.64 -0.91 14.89
CA ARG A 24 0.51 -0.90 13.95
C ARG A 24 0.72 0.15 12.88
N ASP A 25 1.11 1.37 13.26
CA ASP A 25 1.35 2.46 12.32
C ASP A 25 2.48 2.13 11.35
N ALA A 26 3.57 1.54 11.84
CA ALA A 26 4.67 1.07 11.02
C ALA A 26 4.24 -0.03 10.04
N LYS A 27 3.47 -1.01 10.53
CA LYS A 27 2.93 -2.08 9.68
C LYS A 27 2.02 -1.53 8.59
N GLU A 28 1.13 -0.62 8.93
CA GLU A 28 0.22 0.02 7.98
C GLU A 28 0.99 0.85 6.94
N ALA A 29 1.95 1.68 7.37
CA ALA A 29 2.78 2.49 6.47
C ALA A 29 3.60 1.62 5.50
N PHE A 30 4.25 0.57 6.01
CA PHE A 30 4.97 -0.38 5.17
C PHE A 30 4.06 -1.06 4.14
N THR A 31 2.86 -1.48 4.56
CA THR A 31 1.89 -2.14 3.68
C THR A 31 1.46 -1.24 2.52
N VAL A 32 1.22 0.04 2.81
CA VAL A 32 0.88 1.07 1.82
C VAL A 32 2.00 1.25 0.79
N GLU A 33 3.25 1.39 1.25
CA GLU A 33 4.39 1.57 0.35
C GLU A 33 4.69 0.32 -0.48
N ALA A 34 4.59 -0.86 0.11
CA ALA A 34 4.78 -2.11 -0.60
C ALA A 34 3.69 -2.34 -1.67
N TYR A 35 2.44 -1.92 -1.41
CA TYR A 35 1.38 -1.90 -2.43
C TYR A 35 1.68 -0.90 -3.55
N ARG A 36 2.04 0.35 -3.21
CA ARG A 36 2.43 1.38 -4.20
C ARG A 36 3.56 0.92 -5.11
N ALA A 37 4.54 0.21 -4.54
CA ALA A 37 5.67 -0.35 -5.28
C ALA A 37 5.33 -1.62 -6.08
N GLY A 38 4.06 -2.05 -6.10
CA GLY A 38 3.60 -3.26 -6.78
C GLY A 38 4.14 -4.57 -6.19
N ARG A 39 4.64 -4.54 -4.94
CA ARG A 39 5.19 -5.70 -4.23
C ARG A 39 4.13 -6.50 -3.49
N LEU A 40 3.03 -5.86 -3.12
CA LEU A 40 1.85 -6.51 -2.55
C LEU A 40 0.64 -6.32 -3.45
N SER A 41 -0.14 -7.39 -3.61
CA SER A 41 -1.49 -7.31 -4.17
C SER A 41 -2.50 -6.85 -3.12
N ILE A 42 -3.69 -6.43 -3.55
CA ILE A 42 -4.78 -6.06 -2.65
C ILE A 42 -5.18 -7.19 -1.68
N GLY A 43 -5.14 -8.45 -2.14
CA GLY A 43 -5.40 -9.61 -1.30
C GLY A 43 -4.34 -9.79 -0.22
N GLN A 44 -3.07 -9.56 -0.55
CA GLN A 44 -2.00 -9.62 0.43
C GLN A 44 -2.05 -8.45 1.42
N VAL A 45 -2.51 -7.26 1.00
CA VAL A 45 -2.79 -6.14 1.92
C VAL A 45 -3.89 -6.52 2.92
N SER A 46 -4.96 -7.14 2.43
CA SER A 46 -6.06 -7.68 3.24
C SER A 46 -5.56 -8.70 4.27
N ASP A 47 -4.74 -9.66 3.85
CA ASP A 47 -4.12 -10.66 4.75
C ASP A 47 -3.20 -10.01 5.79
N VAL A 48 -2.35 -9.06 5.39
CA VAL A 48 -1.42 -8.37 6.30
C VAL A 48 -2.20 -7.61 7.36
N LEU A 49 -3.25 -6.87 6.98
CA LEU A 49 -4.00 -6.03 7.92
C LEU A 49 -5.10 -6.81 8.67
N GLY A 50 -5.43 -8.03 8.27
CA GLY A 50 -6.48 -8.84 8.88
C GLY A 50 -7.89 -8.26 8.66
N ILE A 51 -8.08 -7.58 7.53
CA ILE A 51 -9.34 -6.93 7.13
C ILE A 51 -9.83 -7.53 5.81
N SER A 52 -11.08 -7.29 5.44
CA SER A 52 -11.60 -7.72 4.14
C SER A 52 -10.93 -6.99 2.97
N VAL A 53 -10.98 -7.57 1.77
CA VAL A 53 -10.47 -6.93 0.54
C VAL A 53 -11.14 -5.58 0.28
N TYR A 54 -12.44 -5.45 0.58
CA TYR A 54 -13.18 -4.19 0.45
C TYR A 54 -12.66 -3.13 1.42
N GLU A 55 -12.41 -3.49 2.68
CA GLU A 55 -11.82 -2.58 3.67
C GLU A 55 -10.38 -2.21 3.30
N ALA A 56 -9.59 -3.15 2.76
CA ALA A 56 -8.25 -2.89 2.26
C ALA A 56 -8.26 -1.88 1.09
N GLU A 57 -9.23 -1.97 0.20
CA GLU A 57 -9.38 -1.01 -0.90
C GLU A 57 -9.68 0.40 -0.36
N GLY A 58 -10.63 0.52 0.59
CA GLY A 58 -10.94 1.78 1.25
C GLY A 58 -9.74 2.36 2.02
N PHE A 59 -9.01 1.50 2.72
CA PHE A 59 -7.78 1.86 3.42
C PHE A 59 -6.71 2.46 2.49
N LEU A 60 -6.44 1.79 1.36
CA LEU A 60 -5.45 2.27 0.38
C LEU A 60 -5.89 3.58 -0.29
N LYS A 61 -7.18 3.73 -0.59
CA LYS A 61 -7.75 4.98 -1.12
C LYS A 61 -7.53 6.13 -0.14
N ASN A 62 -7.87 5.94 1.14
CA ASN A 62 -7.70 6.96 2.18
C ASN A 62 -6.22 7.35 2.38
N ARG A 63 -5.29 6.43 2.14
CA ARG A 63 -3.84 6.66 2.22
C ARG A 63 -3.24 7.22 0.93
N GLY A 64 -4.05 7.45 -0.12
CA GLY A 64 -3.59 7.94 -1.43
C GLY A 64 -2.68 6.95 -2.17
N ALA A 65 -2.81 5.66 -1.90
CA ALA A 65 -1.99 4.61 -2.50
C ALA A 65 -2.60 3.98 -3.75
N VAL A 66 -3.82 4.37 -4.09
CA VAL A 66 -4.39 4.05 -5.39
C VAL A 66 -3.82 5.03 -6.40
N ARG A 67 -3.16 4.52 -7.44
CA ARG A 67 -2.71 5.33 -8.57
C ARG A 67 -3.93 6.00 -9.20
N GLU A 68 -3.96 7.33 -9.23
CA GLU A 68 -4.91 8.05 -10.07
C GLU A 68 -4.52 7.80 -11.51
N VAL A 69 -5.33 7.00 -12.23
CA VAL A 69 -5.13 6.80 -13.65
C VAL A 69 -5.66 8.04 -14.37
N CYS A 70 -4.79 8.72 -15.11
CA CYS A 70 -5.19 9.88 -15.89
C CYS A 70 -5.91 9.44 -17.17
N GLY A 71 -6.88 10.23 -17.65
CA GLY A 71 -7.61 9.91 -18.89
C GLY A 71 -6.71 9.74 -20.12
N ALA A 72 -5.52 10.34 -20.13
CA ALA A 72 -4.52 10.13 -21.17
C ALA A 72 -3.91 8.72 -21.15
N GLU A 73 -3.63 8.16 -19.97
CA GLU A 73 -3.13 6.78 -19.83
C GLU A 73 -4.19 5.78 -20.29
N ILE A 74 -5.47 6.03 -19.99
CA ILE A 74 -6.58 5.19 -20.46
C ILE A 74 -6.67 5.22 -22.01
N GLN A 75 -6.48 6.38 -22.62
CA GLN A 75 -6.48 6.51 -24.08
C GLN A 75 -5.35 5.70 -24.72
N GLU A 76 -4.17 5.72 -24.10
CA GLU A 76 -2.99 4.97 -24.56
C GLU A 76 -3.18 3.45 -24.40
N ASP A 77 -3.74 3.01 -23.29
CA ASP A 77 -4.10 1.60 -23.06
C ASP A 77 -5.14 1.11 -24.07
N LEU A 78 -6.17 1.91 -24.36
CA LEU A 78 -7.19 1.60 -25.37
C LEU A 78 -6.60 1.53 -26.79
N ALA A 79 -5.67 2.42 -27.12
CA ALA A 79 -4.98 2.39 -28.41
C ALA A 79 -4.16 1.09 -28.56
N SER A 80 -3.44 0.70 -27.52
CA SER A 80 -2.65 -0.54 -27.47
C SER A 80 -3.52 -1.79 -27.60
N LEU A 81 -4.66 -1.83 -26.89
CA LEU A 81 -5.63 -2.93 -27.00
C LEU A 81 -6.23 -3.04 -28.41
N ARG A 82 -6.52 -1.91 -29.05
CA ARG A 82 -7.08 -1.90 -30.41
C ARG A 82 -6.09 -2.42 -31.45
N ASP A 83 -4.80 -2.11 -31.31
CA ASP A 83 -3.75 -2.64 -32.18
C ASP A 83 -3.66 -4.17 -32.05
N LEU A 84 -3.66 -4.68 -30.81
CA LEU A 84 -3.61 -6.13 -30.54
C LEU A 84 -4.82 -6.89 -31.08
N LEU A 85 -6.02 -6.32 -31.00
CA LEU A 85 -7.27 -6.92 -31.49
C LEU A 85 -7.46 -6.80 -33.01
N SER A 86 -6.67 -5.97 -33.67
CA SER A 86 -6.70 -5.78 -35.13
C SER A 86 -5.78 -6.73 -35.90
N ARG A 87 -5.05 -7.60 -35.19
CA ARG A 87 -4.25 -8.71 -35.73
C ARG A 87 -5.04 -10.01 -35.73
#